data_AF-A0A4V2P869-F1
#
_entry.id   AF-A0A4V2P869-F1
#
_cell.length_a   1.000
_cell.length_b   1.000
_cell.length_c   1.000
_cell.angle_alpha   90.00
_cell.angle_beta   90.00
_cell.angle_gamma   90.00
#
_symmetry.space_group_name_H-M   'P 1'
#
loop_
_entity.id
_entity.type
_entity.pdbx_description
1 polymer ?
#
loop_
_entity_poly.entity_id
_entity_poly.type
_entity_poly.pdbx_seq_one_letter_code
_entity_poly.pdbx_strand_id
1 'polypeptide(L)'
;MKLFNKNKIVALSAFSLLLTSAFFTQVAVANTNSPGIDTKQQNQKDRILQGVDSGELTGKEAWRLGKQQGKIYHKEQRFKSDDQFTRRERAVIHRDLLKSSKSIYVQKHDRQVQGANRPGIRNPGINHRQYNQTRRIGQGIRSGELTRGEAFRLGHQQKRINHQKRRLKADGTFTKRERIRIHKHQNRASKNIYRKKHNARTR
;
A
#
# COMPACT_ATOMS: atom_id res chain seq x y z
N MET A 1 8.35 88.91 -2.30
CA MET A 1 8.42 87.55 -2.91
C MET A 1 7.01 87.07 -3.24
N LYS A 2 6.88 86.32 -4.34
CA LYS A 2 5.70 86.13 -5.19
C LYS A 2 4.48 85.46 -4.51
N LEU A 3 3.35 86.18 -4.54
CA LEU A 3 1.96 85.83 -4.90
C LEU A 3 1.37 84.44 -4.58
N PHE A 4 0.28 84.47 -3.80
CA PHE A 4 -0.84 83.52 -3.83
C PHE A 4 -1.47 83.44 -5.23
N ASN A 5 -1.94 82.26 -5.65
CA ASN A 5 -3.15 82.19 -6.48
C ASN A 5 -3.94 80.87 -6.33
N LYS A 6 -5.26 81.03 -6.35
CA LYS A 6 -6.32 80.04 -6.08
C LYS A 6 -6.74 79.29 -7.37
N ASN A 7 -7.68 78.34 -7.19
CA ASN A 7 -8.64 77.77 -8.18
C ASN A 7 -8.18 76.41 -8.76
N LYS A 8 -8.98 75.32 -8.85
CA LYS A 8 -10.43 75.14 -9.03
C LYS A 8 -10.92 73.79 -8.48
N ILE A 9 -12.19 73.78 -8.07
CA ILE A 9 -13.05 72.62 -7.81
C ILE A 9 -13.42 71.94 -9.15
N VAL A 10 -13.79 70.65 -9.09
CA VAL A 10 -14.62 69.86 -10.02
C VAL A 10 -13.88 69.01 -11.07
N ALA A 11 -13.92 67.68 -10.88
CA ALA A 11 -14.51 66.75 -11.85
C ALA A 11 -14.67 65.35 -11.22
N LEU A 12 -15.91 65.03 -10.80
CA LEU A 12 -16.38 63.66 -10.78
C LEU A 12 -16.36 63.13 -12.22
N SER A 13 -15.58 62.09 -12.50
CA SER A 13 -15.85 61.17 -13.59
C SER A 13 -16.01 59.78 -13.00
N ALA A 14 -17.26 59.39 -12.81
CA ALA A 14 -17.66 58.01 -12.61
C ALA A 14 -17.14 57.19 -13.80
N PHE A 15 -16.21 56.28 -13.56
CA PHE A 15 -15.92 55.21 -14.50
C PHE A 15 -16.26 53.88 -13.84
N SER A 16 -17.50 53.46 -14.11
CA SER A 16 -17.89 52.08 -14.42
C SER A 16 -17.16 50.96 -13.66
N LEU A 17 -17.94 50.25 -12.84
CA LEU A 17 -17.78 48.83 -12.55
C LEU A 17 -17.09 48.08 -13.71
N LEU A 18 -16.00 47.39 -13.40
CA LEU A 18 -15.81 46.02 -13.87
C LEU A 18 -15.20 45.22 -12.72
N LEU A 19 -16.07 44.51 -12.01
CA LEU A 19 -15.70 43.34 -11.23
C LEU A 19 -14.92 42.41 -12.16
N THR A 20 -13.61 42.35 -11.98
CA THR A 20 -12.83 41.17 -12.37
C THR A 20 -12.30 40.55 -11.09
N SER A 21 -13.23 40.06 -10.26
CA SER A 21 -12.92 38.95 -9.38
C SER A 21 -12.52 37.79 -10.29
N ALA A 22 -11.22 37.64 -10.52
CA ALA A 22 -10.66 36.42 -11.07
C ALA A 22 -11.04 35.31 -10.09
N PHE A 23 -12.15 34.62 -10.39
CA PHE A 23 -12.48 33.33 -9.82
C PHE A 23 -11.37 32.39 -10.27
N PHE A 24 -10.27 32.38 -9.52
CA PHE A 24 -9.32 31.28 -9.55
C PHE A 24 -10.09 30.06 -9.06
N THR A 25 -10.60 29.28 -10.01
CA THR A 25 -11.08 27.93 -9.75
C THR A 25 -9.89 27.13 -9.23
N GLN A 26 -9.79 27.03 -7.90
CA GLN A 26 -8.96 26.00 -7.28
C GLN A 26 -9.54 24.65 -7.72
N VAL A 27 -8.94 24.07 -8.75
CA VAL A 27 -9.10 22.65 -9.04
C VAL A 27 -8.59 21.93 -7.79
N ALA A 28 -9.52 21.45 -6.97
CA ALA A 28 -9.19 20.56 -5.88
C ALA A 28 -8.50 19.33 -6.48
N VAL A 29 -7.18 19.27 -6.34
CA VAL A 29 -6.40 18.09 -6.73
C VAL A 29 -6.90 16.97 -5.82
N ALA A 30 -7.75 16.10 -6.37
CA ALA A 30 -8.34 15.00 -5.63
C ALA A 30 -7.19 14.14 -5.09
N ASN A 31 -7.07 14.11 -3.76
CA ASN A 31 -6.04 13.36 -3.06
C ASN A 31 -6.18 11.88 -3.47
N THR A 32 -5.31 11.40 -4.37
CA THR A 32 -5.32 10.02 -4.91
C THR A 32 -4.95 8.97 -3.85
N ASN A 33 -4.59 9.43 -2.65
CA ASN A 33 -4.45 8.60 -1.48
C ASN A 33 -5.83 8.10 -1.03
N SER A 34 -5.98 6.78 -0.96
CA SER A 34 -7.16 6.13 -0.37
C SER A 34 -6.77 5.38 0.90
N PRO A 35 -6.53 6.10 2.04
CA PRO A 35 -6.08 5.49 3.29
C PRO A 35 -6.93 4.28 3.73
N GLY A 36 -8.25 4.32 3.49
CA GLY A 36 -9.16 3.23 3.85
C GLY A 36 -9.04 1.95 2.99
N ILE A 37 -8.68 2.07 1.71
CA ILE A 37 -8.51 0.91 0.80
C ILE A 37 -7.22 0.18 1.14
N ASP A 38 -6.12 0.92 1.27
CA ASP A 38 -4.82 0.38 1.67
C ASP A 38 -4.93 -0.38 3.00
N THR A 39 -5.62 0.21 3.98
CA THR A 39 -5.80 -0.40 5.31
C THR A 39 -6.61 -1.70 5.23
N LYS A 40 -7.69 -1.74 4.45
CA LYS A 40 -8.49 -2.96 4.26
C LYS A 40 -7.68 -4.07 3.57
N GLN A 41 -6.92 -3.75 2.53
CA GLN A 41 -6.02 -4.71 1.87
C GLN A 41 -4.96 -5.24 2.84
N GLN A 42 -4.45 -4.38 3.71
CA GLN A 42 -3.47 -4.75 4.73
C GLN A 42 -4.06 -5.75 5.74
N ASN A 43 -5.23 -5.43 6.31
CA ASN A 43 -5.93 -6.31 7.25
C ASN A 43 -6.29 -7.66 6.62
N GLN A 44 -6.64 -7.68 5.32
CA GLN A 44 -6.93 -8.91 4.59
C GLN A 44 -5.69 -9.78 4.44
N LYS A 45 -4.53 -9.18 4.12
CA LYS A 45 -3.25 -9.89 4.10
C LYS A 45 -2.87 -10.44 5.47
N ASP A 46 -3.07 -9.66 6.54
CA ASP A 46 -2.85 -10.11 7.93
C ASP A 46 -3.64 -11.38 8.25
N ARG A 47 -4.95 -11.37 7.94
CA ARG A 47 -5.84 -12.50 8.21
C ARG A 47 -5.42 -13.76 7.46
N ILE A 48 -4.97 -13.63 6.21
CA ILE A 48 -4.45 -14.75 5.41
C ILE A 48 -3.17 -15.30 6.04
N LEU A 49 -2.25 -14.43 6.44
CA LEU A 49 -0.99 -14.85 7.06
C LEU A 49 -1.21 -15.53 8.40
N GLN A 50 -2.04 -14.92 9.26
CA GLN A 50 -2.44 -15.51 10.52
C GLN A 50 -3.07 -16.88 10.29
N GLY A 51 -3.99 -17.02 9.32
CA GLY A 51 -4.62 -18.31 9.04
C GLY A 51 -3.61 -19.38 8.60
N VAL A 52 -2.60 -19.00 7.80
CA VAL A 52 -1.52 -19.94 7.45
C VAL A 52 -0.65 -20.30 8.67
N ASP A 53 -0.36 -19.32 9.53
CA ASP A 53 0.52 -19.50 10.68
C ASP A 53 -0.17 -20.29 11.81
N SER A 54 -1.46 -20.07 12.05
CA SER A 54 -2.28 -20.85 13.00
C SER A 54 -2.71 -22.20 12.45
N GLY A 55 -2.62 -22.38 11.13
CA GLY A 55 -3.09 -23.56 10.44
C GLY A 55 -4.54 -23.49 10.01
N GLU A 56 -5.31 -22.45 10.33
CA GLU A 56 -6.69 -22.25 9.83
C GLU A 56 -6.79 -22.16 8.29
N LEU A 57 -5.68 -21.93 7.57
CA LEU A 57 -5.62 -21.93 6.11
C LEU A 57 -4.54 -22.87 5.60
N THR A 58 -4.87 -23.63 4.57
CA THR A 58 -3.88 -24.38 3.80
C THR A 58 -3.05 -23.44 2.92
N GLY A 59 -1.87 -23.90 2.51
CA GLY A 59 -1.03 -23.15 1.56
C GLY A 59 -1.72 -22.88 0.22
N LYS A 60 -2.62 -23.78 -0.21
CA LYS A 60 -3.37 -23.67 -1.48
C LYS A 60 -4.49 -22.64 -1.37
N GLU A 61 -5.25 -22.64 -0.28
CA GLU A 61 -6.23 -21.58 0.06
C GLU A 61 -5.56 -20.21 0.13
N ALA A 62 -4.49 -20.09 0.91
CA ALA A 62 -3.75 -18.85 1.06
C ALA A 62 -3.21 -18.32 -0.27
N TRP A 63 -2.78 -19.20 -1.17
CA TRP A 63 -2.37 -18.82 -2.52
C TRP A 63 -3.54 -18.28 -3.35
N ARG A 64 -4.70 -18.95 -3.34
CA ARG A 64 -5.92 -18.50 -4.04
C ARG A 64 -6.39 -17.14 -3.54
N LEU A 65 -6.45 -16.96 -2.21
CA LEU A 65 -6.78 -15.69 -1.55
C LEU A 65 -5.77 -14.60 -1.92
N GLY A 66 -4.48 -14.91 -1.91
CA GLY A 66 -3.43 -13.99 -2.36
C GLY A 66 -3.58 -13.58 -3.83
N LYS A 67 -3.97 -14.51 -4.71
CA LYS A 67 -4.26 -14.22 -6.13
C LYS A 67 -5.46 -13.27 -6.27
N GLN A 68 -6.50 -13.47 -5.47
CA GLN A 68 -7.66 -12.57 -5.43
C GLN A 68 -7.25 -11.16 -4.98
N GLN A 69 -6.45 -11.04 -3.91
CA GLN A 69 -5.89 -9.77 -3.46
C GLN A 69 -5.07 -9.06 -4.55
N GLY A 70 -4.23 -9.81 -5.26
CA GLY A 70 -3.45 -9.29 -6.38
C GLY A 70 -4.33 -8.72 -7.51
N LYS A 71 -5.44 -9.38 -7.84
CA LYS A 71 -6.40 -8.86 -8.84
C LYS A 71 -7.02 -7.53 -8.41
N ILE A 72 -7.42 -7.41 -7.13
CA ILE A 72 -8.00 -6.19 -6.58
C ILE A 72 -6.98 -5.05 -6.63
N TYR A 73 -5.73 -5.33 -6.22
CA TYR A 73 -4.63 -4.38 -6.31
C TYR A 73 -4.41 -3.90 -7.76
N HIS A 74 -4.31 -4.80 -8.73
CA HIS A 74 -4.12 -4.41 -10.13
C HIS A 74 -5.30 -3.60 -10.68
N LYS A 75 -6.53 -3.94 -10.29
CA LYS A 75 -7.72 -3.17 -10.65
C LYS A 75 -7.66 -1.76 -10.07
N GLU A 76 -7.29 -1.62 -8.81
CA GLU A 76 -7.08 -0.32 -8.16
C GLU A 76 -6.01 0.51 -8.88
N GLN A 77 -4.88 -0.10 -9.27
CA GLN A 77 -3.84 0.61 -10.02
C GLN A 77 -4.34 1.10 -11.39
N ARG A 78 -5.19 0.32 -12.08
CA ARG A 78 -5.82 0.74 -13.33
C ARG A 78 -6.78 1.91 -13.13
N PHE A 79 -7.59 1.91 -12.08
CA PHE A 79 -8.46 3.05 -11.75
C PHE A 79 -7.70 4.28 -11.24
N LYS A 80 -6.40 4.16 -10.96
CA LYS A 80 -5.54 5.28 -10.61
C LYS A 80 -4.67 5.74 -11.77
N SER A 81 -4.75 5.11 -12.94
CA SER A 81 -3.82 5.37 -14.04
C SER A 81 -4.15 6.62 -14.85
N ASP A 82 -5.42 7.03 -14.85
CA ASP A 82 -5.92 8.25 -15.49
C ASP A 82 -5.90 9.46 -14.53
N ASP A 83 -5.20 9.33 -13.39
CA ASP A 83 -5.07 10.33 -12.31
C ASP A 83 -6.42 10.79 -11.71
N GLN A 84 -7.50 10.04 -11.97
CA GLN A 84 -8.86 10.34 -11.52
C GLN A 84 -9.48 9.12 -10.82
N PHE A 85 -9.29 8.99 -9.50
CA PHE A 85 -9.90 7.89 -8.75
C PHE A 85 -11.31 8.24 -8.27
N THR A 86 -12.31 8.00 -9.13
CA THR A 86 -13.69 8.45 -8.93
C THR A 86 -14.40 7.74 -7.78
N ARG A 87 -15.51 8.32 -7.29
CA ARG A 87 -16.37 7.71 -6.26
C ARG A 87 -16.95 6.36 -6.70
N ARG A 88 -17.27 6.21 -8.00
CA ARG A 88 -17.80 4.95 -8.57
C ARG A 88 -16.73 3.85 -8.57
N GLU A 89 -15.51 4.15 -8.99
CA GLU A 89 -14.39 3.20 -8.97
C GLU A 89 -14.01 2.81 -7.55
N ARG A 90 -14.02 3.77 -6.62
CA ARG A 90 -13.85 3.52 -5.18
C ARG A 90 -14.89 2.53 -4.66
N ALA A 91 -16.15 2.67 -5.06
CA ALA A 91 -17.21 1.74 -4.68
C ALA A 91 -16.99 0.33 -5.27
N VAL A 92 -16.47 0.22 -6.50
CA VAL A 92 -16.11 -1.07 -7.11
C VAL A 92 -14.99 -1.75 -6.32
N ILE A 93 -13.90 -1.04 -6.00
CA ILE A 93 -12.80 -1.59 -5.19
C ILE A 93 -13.31 -1.99 -3.80
N HIS A 94 -14.15 -1.16 -3.18
CA HIS A 94 -14.74 -1.46 -1.88
C HIS A 94 -15.57 -2.76 -1.92
N ARG A 95 -16.41 -2.94 -2.93
CA ARG A 95 -17.20 -4.17 -3.13
C ARG A 95 -16.31 -5.40 -3.30
N ASP A 96 -15.24 -5.28 -4.09
CA ASP A 96 -14.30 -6.38 -4.29
C ASP A 96 -13.54 -6.75 -3.00
N LEU A 97 -13.16 -5.75 -2.20
CA LEU A 97 -12.56 -5.96 -0.88
C LEU A 97 -13.53 -6.66 0.07
N LEU A 98 -14.83 -6.29 0.08
CA LEU A 98 -15.83 -6.99 0.90
C LEU A 98 -15.97 -8.46 0.50
N LYS A 99 -16.07 -8.74 -0.81
CA LYS A 99 -16.10 -10.11 -1.33
C LYS A 99 -14.86 -10.90 -0.90
N SER A 100 -13.68 -10.31 -1.04
CA SER A 100 -12.43 -10.97 -0.60
C SER A 100 -12.39 -11.17 0.91
N SER A 101 -12.88 -10.22 1.70
CA SER A 101 -12.98 -10.37 3.16
C SER A 101 -13.84 -11.57 3.56
N LYS A 102 -14.98 -11.77 2.86
CA LYS A 102 -15.86 -12.93 3.04
C LYS A 102 -15.17 -14.23 2.64
N SER A 103 -14.48 -14.27 1.50
CA SER A 103 -13.71 -15.45 1.09
C SER A 103 -12.64 -15.84 2.11
N ILE A 104 -11.91 -14.86 2.66
CA ILE A 104 -10.94 -15.10 3.74
C ILE A 104 -11.63 -15.63 4.99
N TYR A 105 -12.79 -15.06 5.35
CA TYR A 105 -13.54 -15.51 6.53
C TYR A 105 -13.98 -16.97 6.38
N VAL A 106 -14.61 -17.31 5.26
CA VAL A 106 -15.10 -18.66 4.99
C VAL A 106 -13.94 -19.66 5.03
N GLN A 107 -12.83 -19.41 4.33
CA GLN A 107 -11.71 -20.36 4.29
C GLN A 107 -11.04 -20.53 5.67
N LYS A 108 -11.00 -19.49 6.50
CA LYS A 108 -10.49 -19.61 7.87
C LYS A 108 -11.38 -20.45 8.80
N HIS A 109 -12.66 -20.62 8.47
CA HIS A 109 -13.66 -21.25 9.32
C HIS A 109 -14.33 -22.48 8.68
N ASP A 110 -13.89 -22.93 7.51
CA ASP A 110 -14.53 -24.02 6.74
C ASP A 110 -14.28 -25.42 7.32
N ARG A 111 -13.70 -25.49 8.54
CA ARG A 111 -13.37 -26.70 9.31
C ARG A 111 -12.48 -27.72 8.57
N GLN A 112 -12.04 -27.45 7.34
CA GLN A 112 -11.20 -28.37 6.57
C GLN A 112 -9.87 -28.67 7.29
N VAL A 113 -9.40 -27.76 8.16
CA VAL A 113 -8.11 -27.91 8.84
C VAL A 113 -8.16 -28.59 10.21
N GLN A 114 -9.35 -28.98 10.70
CA GLN A 114 -9.45 -29.80 11.93
C GLN A 114 -8.99 -31.26 11.75
N GLY A 115 -8.76 -31.71 10.50
CA GLY A 115 -8.26 -33.06 10.20
C GLY A 115 -6.74 -33.21 10.08
N ALA A 116 -5.95 -32.14 10.27
CA ALA A 116 -4.51 -32.15 10.01
C ALA A 116 -3.67 -31.99 11.29
N ASN A 117 -3.81 -32.94 12.21
CA ASN A 117 -2.81 -33.18 13.25
C ASN A 117 -1.56 -33.84 12.60
N ARG A 118 -0.92 -33.14 11.64
CA ARG A 118 0.30 -33.59 10.95
C ARG A 118 1.49 -32.75 11.42
N PRO A 119 2.42 -33.31 12.23
CA PRO A 119 3.63 -32.61 12.64
C PRO A 119 4.56 -32.45 11.43
N GLY A 120 4.57 -31.26 10.81
CA GLY A 120 5.49 -31.01 9.70
C GLY A 120 5.25 -29.74 8.87
N ILE A 121 4.03 -29.18 8.90
CA ILE A 121 3.65 -28.02 8.06
C ILE A 121 3.53 -26.73 8.88
N ARG A 122 4.09 -26.68 10.10
CA ARG A 122 4.17 -25.43 10.86
C ARG A 122 5.41 -24.67 10.42
N ASN A 123 5.23 -23.68 9.56
CA ASN A 123 6.24 -22.65 9.31
C ASN A 123 5.79 -21.25 9.75
N PRO A 124 5.35 -21.08 11.02
CA PRO A 124 4.96 -19.79 11.55
C PRO A 124 6.20 -18.89 11.61
N GLY A 125 6.14 -17.71 11.01
CA GLY A 125 7.14 -16.65 11.22
C GLY A 125 7.98 -16.22 10.02
N ILE A 126 8.24 -17.08 9.01
CA ILE A 126 8.94 -16.62 7.79
C ILE A 126 8.01 -15.72 6.96
N ASN A 127 6.72 -16.05 6.89
CA ASN A 127 5.72 -15.27 6.17
C ASN A 127 5.41 -13.94 6.88
N HIS A 128 5.27 -13.97 8.20
CA HIS A 128 5.08 -12.77 9.04
C HIS A 128 6.19 -11.73 8.87
N ARG A 129 7.45 -12.16 8.73
CA ARG A 129 8.60 -11.24 8.57
C ARG A 129 8.57 -10.47 7.24
N GLN A 130 8.23 -11.13 6.13
CA GLN A 130 8.13 -10.48 4.81
C GLN A 130 6.99 -9.49 4.74
N TYR A 131 5.91 -9.83 5.43
CA TYR A 131 4.77 -8.98 5.55
C TYR A 131 5.10 -7.67 6.28
N ASN A 132 5.74 -7.75 7.44
CA ASN A 132 6.19 -6.57 8.19
C ASN A 132 7.16 -5.71 7.36
N GLN A 133 8.00 -6.34 6.54
CA GLN A 133 8.89 -5.63 5.61
C GLN A 133 8.12 -4.91 4.50
N THR A 134 7.12 -5.55 3.91
CA THR A 134 6.25 -4.93 2.89
C THR A 134 5.46 -3.76 3.48
N ARG A 135 4.96 -3.89 4.71
CA ARG A 135 4.31 -2.79 5.46
C ARG A 135 5.24 -1.60 5.65
N ARG A 136 6.47 -1.83 6.09
CA ARG A 136 7.47 -0.76 6.28
C ARG A 136 7.85 -0.06 4.98
N ILE A 137 7.92 -0.79 3.87
CA ILE A 137 8.13 -0.21 2.53
C ILE A 137 6.94 0.66 2.14
N GLY A 138 5.71 0.16 2.26
CA GLY A 138 4.50 0.93 1.94
C GLY A 138 4.33 2.16 2.83
N GLN A 139 4.62 2.05 4.13
CA GLN A 139 4.67 3.19 5.05
C GLN A 139 5.69 4.22 4.58
N GLY A 140 6.93 3.80 4.30
CA GLY A 140 7.99 4.71 3.88
C GLY A 140 7.68 5.45 2.57
N ILE A 141 6.93 4.81 1.64
CA ILE A 141 6.44 5.49 0.43
C ILE A 141 5.43 6.58 0.78
N ARG A 142 4.47 6.28 1.68
CA ARG A 142 3.40 7.20 2.05
C ARG A 142 3.87 8.39 2.89
N SER A 143 4.84 8.15 3.78
CA SER A 143 5.43 9.19 4.64
C SER A 143 6.50 10.02 3.93
N GLY A 144 6.91 9.64 2.72
CA GLY A 144 8.03 10.28 2.01
C GLY A 144 9.42 9.90 2.52
N GLU A 145 9.52 9.00 3.52
CA GLU A 145 10.78 8.44 4.02
C GLU A 145 11.51 7.56 3.00
N LEU A 146 10.82 7.12 1.92
CA LEU A 146 11.40 6.36 0.82
C LEU A 146 11.11 7.04 -0.51
N THR A 147 12.16 7.25 -1.30
CA THR A 147 12.01 7.65 -2.69
C THR A 147 11.41 6.52 -3.53
N ARG A 148 10.78 6.86 -4.67
CA ARG A 148 10.23 5.87 -5.62
C ARG A 148 11.29 4.84 -6.05
N GLY A 149 12.52 5.27 -6.32
CA GLY A 149 13.63 4.39 -6.71
C GLY A 149 14.08 3.45 -5.59
N GLU A 150 14.03 3.90 -4.33
CA GLU A 150 14.38 3.06 -3.18
C GLU A 150 13.29 2.03 -2.88
N ALA A 151 12.04 2.44 -2.92
CA ALA A 151 10.90 1.53 -2.81
C ALA A 151 10.95 0.44 -3.90
N PHE A 152 11.27 0.81 -5.14
CA PHE A 152 11.44 -0.15 -6.24
C PHE A 152 12.54 -1.17 -5.96
N ARG A 153 13.73 -0.73 -5.52
CA ARG A 153 14.86 -1.61 -5.17
C ARG A 153 14.51 -2.55 -4.01
N LEU A 154 13.84 -2.03 -2.97
CA LEU A 154 13.38 -2.83 -1.83
C LEU A 154 12.33 -3.87 -2.25
N GLY A 155 11.40 -3.51 -3.15
CA GLY A 155 10.42 -4.42 -3.74
C GLY A 155 11.09 -5.54 -4.55
N HIS A 156 12.11 -5.24 -5.34
CA HIS A 156 12.90 -6.26 -6.05
C HIS A 156 13.63 -7.20 -5.09
N GLN A 157 14.20 -6.68 -4.00
CA GLN A 157 14.81 -7.50 -2.96
C GLN A 157 13.81 -8.48 -2.33
N GLN A 158 12.59 -8.02 -2.02
CA GLN A 158 11.51 -8.90 -1.51
C GLN A 158 11.12 -9.99 -2.52
N LYS A 159 11.01 -9.65 -3.80
CA LYS A 159 10.71 -10.62 -4.87
C LYS A 159 11.79 -11.70 -4.98
N ARG A 160 13.08 -11.34 -4.90
CA ARG A 160 14.19 -12.31 -4.91
C ARG A 160 14.11 -13.29 -3.74
N ILE A 161 13.83 -12.80 -2.53
CA ILE A 161 13.69 -13.67 -1.35
C ILE A 161 12.46 -14.58 -1.47
N ASN A 162 11.35 -14.08 -2.03
CA ASN A 162 10.18 -14.91 -2.34
C ASN A 162 10.51 -16.01 -3.35
N HIS A 163 11.26 -15.68 -4.41
CA HIS A 163 11.69 -16.66 -5.41
C HIS A 163 12.54 -17.77 -4.77
N GLN A 164 13.51 -17.40 -3.95
CA GLN A 164 14.36 -18.34 -3.22
C GLN A 164 13.53 -19.22 -2.28
N LYS A 165 12.59 -18.65 -1.52
CA LYS A 165 11.67 -19.41 -0.66
C LYS A 165 10.88 -20.46 -1.44
N ARG A 166 10.35 -20.12 -2.63
CA ARG A 166 9.62 -21.09 -3.45
C ARG A 166 10.51 -22.23 -3.92
N ARG A 167 11.75 -21.94 -4.35
CA ARG A 167 12.71 -22.96 -4.77
C ARG A 167 13.06 -23.91 -3.62
N LEU A 168 13.32 -23.37 -2.43
CA LEU A 168 13.63 -24.14 -1.21
C LEU A 168 12.41 -24.81 -0.56
N LYS A 169 11.21 -24.65 -1.14
CA LYS A 169 9.99 -25.34 -0.71
C LYS A 169 9.57 -26.40 -1.74
N ALA A 170 10.35 -26.60 -2.80
CA ALA A 170 9.99 -27.49 -3.89
C ALA A 170 9.95 -28.97 -3.47
N ASP A 171 10.75 -29.34 -2.46
CA ASP A 171 10.81 -30.65 -1.79
C ASP A 171 9.75 -30.82 -0.68
N GLY A 172 8.88 -29.83 -0.48
CA GLY A 172 7.71 -29.90 0.40
C GLY A 172 7.90 -29.28 1.79
N THR A 173 9.13 -29.18 2.32
CA THR A 173 9.39 -28.59 3.64
C THR A 173 10.74 -27.87 3.70
N PHE A 174 10.86 -26.83 4.51
CA PHE A 174 12.16 -26.20 4.73
C PHE A 174 12.98 -27.00 5.73
N THR A 175 14.18 -27.43 5.33
CA THR A 175 15.18 -27.93 6.27
C THR A 175 15.59 -26.84 7.27
N LYS A 176 16.17 -27.25 8.41
CA LYS A 176 16.70 -26.31 9.42
C LYS A 176 17.73 -25.34 8.82
N ARG A 177 18.59 -25.82 7.93
CA ARG A 177 19.63 -25.01 7.26
C ARG A 177 19.03 -23.98 6.30
N GLU A 178 18.01 -24.35 5.53
CA GLU A 178 17.32 -23.45 4.62
C GLU A 178 16.53 -22.38 5.37
N ARG A 179 15.89 -22.77 6.47
CA ARG A 179 15.23 -21.84 7.38
C ARG A 179 16.19 -20.78 7.88
N ILE A 180 17.37 -21.16 8.38
CA ILE A 180 18.42 -20.22 8.83
C ILE A 180 18.85 -19.29 7.68
N ARG A 181 19.09 -19.85 6.48
CA ARG A 181 19.49 -19.06 5.30
C ARG A 181 18.43 -18.01 4.96
N ILE A 182 17.16 -18.39 4.94
CA ILE A 182 16.04 -17.48 4.66
C ILE A 182 15.94 -16.42 5.74
N HIS A 183 16.05 -16.77 7.03
CA HIS A 183 16.06 -15.79 8.12
C HIS A 183 17.22 -14.79 7.98
N LYS A 184 18.41 -15.24 7.59
CA LYS A 184 19.56 -14.35 7.32
C LYS A 184 19.25 -13.37 6.19
N HIS A 185 18.65 -13.83 5.09
CA HIS A 185 18.23 -12.95 3.99
C HIS A 185 17.14 -11.95 4.43
N GLN A 186 16.17 -12.39 5.22
CA GLN A 186 15.14 -11.52 5.78
C GLN A 186 15.74 -10.45 6.70
N ASN A 187 16.71 -10.81 7.55
CA ASN A 187 17.34 -9.85 8.46
C ASN A 187 18.14 -8.80 7.69
N ARG A 188 18.87 -9.20 6.64
CA ARG A 188 19.54 -8.28 5.72
C ARG A 188 18.55 -7.33 5.04
N ALA A 189 17.41 -7.85 4.56
CA ALA A 189 16.36 -7.02 3.99
C ALA A 189 15.77 -6.03 5.01
N SER A 190 15.53 -6.47 6.25
CA SER A 190 15.04 -5.59 7.33
C SER A 190 16.00 -4.43 7.62
N LYS A 191 17.31 -4.71 7.69
CA LYS A 191 18.35 -3.68 7.85
C LYS A 191 18.39 -2.72 6.66
N ASN A 192 18.28 -3.23 5.43
CA ASN A 192 18.20 -2.39 4.23
C ASN A 192 17.00 -1.45 4.26
N ILE A 193 15.81 -1.95 4.61
CA ILE A 193 14.60 -1.13 4.75
C ILE A 193 14.82 -0.06 5.82
N TYR A 194 15.38 -0.43 6.98
CA TYR A 194 15.66 0.53 8.05
C TYR A 194 16.59 1.65 7.57
N ARG A 195 17.75 1.29 7.01
CA ARG A 195 18.71 2.26 6.49
C ARG A 195 18.10 3.17 5.44
N LYS A 196 17.28 2.62 4.54
CA LYS A 196 16.64 3.41 3.48
C LYS A 196 15.56 4.36 3.99
N LYS A 197 14.82 4.01 5.03
CA LYS A 197 13.85 4.93 5.66
C LYS A 197 14.50 6.08 6.43
N HIS A 198 15.74 5.91 6.90
CA HIS A 198 16.42 6.85 7.79
C HIS A 198 17.66 7.51 7.14
N ASN A 199 17.82 7.42 5.82
CA ASN A 199 19.00 7.97 5.14
C ASN A 199 18.90 9.47 4.83
N ALA A 200 17.96 10.18 5.47
CA ALA A 200 17.69 11.60 5.27
C ALA A 200 17.43 12.04 3.81
N ARG A 201 17.24 11.09 2.88
CA ARG A 201 16.81 11.37 1.51
C ARG A 201 15.30 11.50 1.49
N THR A 202 14.80 12.52 2.20
CA THR A 202 13.41 12.94 2.09
C THR A 202 13.18 13.53 0.71
N ARG A 203 11.96 13.38 0.23
CA ARG A 203 11.55 13.88 -1.08
C ARG A 203 10.97 15.28 -0.96
#